data_AF-A0A3D3DSX3-F1
#
_entry.id   AF-A0A3D3DSX3-F1
#
_cell.length_a   1.000
_cell.length_b   1.000
_cell.length_c   1.000
_cell.angle_alpha   90.00
_cell.angle_beta   90.00
_cell.angle_gamma   90.00
#
_symmetry.space_group_name_H-M   'P 1'
#
loop_
_entity.id
_entity.type
_entity.pdbx_description
1 polymer ?
#
loop_
_entity_poly.entity_id
_entity_poly.type
_entity_poly.pdbx_seq_one_letter_code
_entity_poly.pdbx_strand_id
1 'polypeptide(L)'
;GDGKKPVDWNGEVKPGPLEIGFDYSFLLPSTNDRVPCVYLENHRVVNLDPKDPLHVGKKPQGFKGTVYPDGREDRSAMTYYQSTHGHNHSIINGIGRIGTMWGGKSALWNDETMADEFAKQAKKYLAQFKTKKNTPFFLFWSAADIHVPRAPHPRFKGKSELSYRGDAMVQLDWCAGEIIKALEENGLSDNTIVIFSSDNGPVYDDGYDDDTTVKTSTKELDRGHDGSGQWRGGKYQIYEGGTRVPLIIRWPGKIKPGTTSAMVSQIDFIASFAEMLGVTLKPNQAIDSRNNLNALLGKDKLGTRILIQEARGIAIRDGDWKYISIYKQKKKKIAAQLYNLKTDPSEKNNLIKQHPKRTQEMQKMLTMKIRAEKGVRAMLSK
;
A
#
# COMPACT_ATOMS: atom_id res chain seq x y z
N GLY A 1 -11.81 -14.15 -3.09
CA GLY A 1 -13.23 -14.11 -3.50
C GLY A 1 -13.39 -13.26 -4.74
N ASP A 2 -14.53 -13.37 -5.43
CA ASP A 2 -14.78 -12.67 -6.70
C ASP A 2 -15.38 -11.26 -6.54
N GLY A 3 -15.65 -10.85 -5.30
CA GLY A 3 -16.32 -9.59 -4.97
C GLY A 3 -17.81 -9.54 -5.32
N LYS A 4 -18.38 -10.64 -5.84
CA LYS A 4 -19.79 -10.73 -6.25
C LYS A 4 -20.63 -11.49 -5.23
N LYS A 5 -20.04 -12.46 -4.54
CA LYS A 5 -20.68 -13.26 -3.49
C LYS A 5 -19.94 -13.13 -2.17
N PRO A 6 -20.62 -13.29 -1.02
CA PRO A 6 -19.95 -13.47 0.26
C PRO A 6 -18.94 -14.61 0.17
N VAL A 7 -17.75 -14.39 0.73
CA VAL A 7 -16.69 -15.39 0.75
C VAL A 7 -17.04 -16.46 1.78
N ASP A 8 -16.97 -17.73 1.38
CA ASP A 8 -16.96 -18.86 2.31
C ASP A 8 -15.55 -19.07 2.84
N TRP A 9 -15.34 -18.73 4.11
CA TRP A 9 -14.04 -18.84 4.78
C TRP A 9 -13.74 -20.24 5.32
N ASN A 10 -14.70 -21.17 5.23
CA ASN A 10 -14.57 -22.54 5.77
C ASN A 10 -14.08 -23.55 4.72
N GLY A 11 -14.02 -23.12 3.45
CA GLY A 11 -13.57 -23.92 2.33
C GLY A 11 -12.38 -23.30 1.61
N GLU A 12 -12.41 -23.35 0.27
CA GLU A 12 -11.42 -22.71 -0.58
C GLU A 12 -11.89 -21.30 -0.99
N VAL A 13 -11.14 -20.29 -0.55
CA VAL A 13 -11.38 -18.88 -0.86
C VAL A 13 -10.88 -18.59 -2.28
N LYS A 14 -11.77 -18.73 -3.26
CA LYS A 14 -11.49 -18.50 -4.69
C LYS A 14 -12.38 -17.42 -5.30
N PRO A 15 -11.93 -16.76 -6.39
CA PRO A 15 -10.55 -16.68 -6.85
C PRO A 15 -9.65 -15.92 -5.85
N GLY A 16 -8.34 -16.14 -5.92
CA GLY A 16 -7.30 -15.48 -5.13
C GLY A 16 -6.03 -15.23 -5.97
N PRO A 17 -4.88 -14.98 -5.33
CA PRO A 17 -3.62 -14.71 -6.03
C PRO A 17 -3.19 -15.82 -7.02
N LEU A 18 -3.51 -17.08 -6.71
CA LEU A 18 -3.17 -18.22 -7.57
C LEU A 18 -3.86 -18.15 -8.92
N GLU A 19 -5.10 -17.63 -8.97
CA GLU A 19 -5.84 -17.45 -10.22
C GLU A 19 -5.35 -16.26 -11.06
N ILE A 20 -4.42 -15.44 -10.55
CA ILE A 20 -3.87 -14.26 -11.24
C ILE A 20 -2.34 -14.30 -11.39
N GLY A 21 -1.72 -15.47 -11.25
CA GLY A 21 -0.32 -15.72 -11.63
C GLY A 21 0.68 -15.90 -10.50
N PHE A 22 0.25 -16.01 -9.24
CA PHE A 22 1.13 -16.39 -8.13
C PHE A 22 1.16 -17.91 -7.92
N ASP A 23 2.34 -18.53 -7.85
CA ASP A 23 2.44 -19.98 -7.55
C ASP A 23 2.15 -20.31 -6.08
N TYR A 24 2.32 -19.33 -5.21
CA TYR A 24 2.13 -19.44 -3.76
C TYR A 24 1.64 -18.11 -3.20
N SER A 25 0.81 -18.16 -2.16
CA SER A 25 0.37 -16.97 -1.44
C SER A 25 0.27 -17.23 0.06
N PHE A 26 0.80 -16.31 0.86
CA PHE A 26 0.49 -16.19 2.28
C PHE A 26 0.16 -14.72 2.55
N LEU A 27 -1.08 -14.43 2.93
CA LEU A 27 -1.57 -13.05 3.01
C LEU A 27 -2.52 -12.83 4.19
N LEU A 28 -2.71 -11.56 4.52
CA LEU A 28 -3.90 -11.10 5.23
C LEU A 28 -5.01 -10.75 4.20
N PRO A 29 -6.30 -11.07 4.45
CA PRO A 29 -7.33 -10.94 3.42
C PRO A 29 -7.65 -9.52 2.94
N SER A 30 -7.41 -8.49 3.76
CA SER A 30 -7.66 -7.09 3.39
C SER A 30 -6.65 -6.15 4.04
N THR A 31 -6.93 -5.69 5.25
CA THR A 31 -6.04 -4.87 6.08
C THR A 31 -6.19 -5.36 7.52
N ASN A 32 -5.17 -5.15 8.36
CA ASN A 32 -5.15 -5.67 9.73
C ASN A 32 -6.24 -5.07 10.64
N ASP A 33 -6.81 -3.92 10.30
CA ASP A 33 -7.97 -3.31 10.97
C ASP A 33 -9.33 -3.91 10.57
N ARG A 34 -9.39 -4.84 9.62
CA ARG A 34 -10.62 -5.47 9.10
C ARG A 34 -10.72 -6.94 9.45
N VAL A 35 -11.96 -7.41 9.63
CA VAL A 35 -12.25 -8.84 9.73
C VAL A 35 -12.29 -9.50 8.34
N PRO A 36 -11.96 -10.81 8.22
CA PRO A 36 -11.53 -11.70 9.29
C PRO A 36 -10.05 -11.51 9.64
N CYS A 37 -9.73 -11.59 10.93
CA CYS A 37 -8.37 -11.40 11.45
C CYS A 37 -7.56 -12.71 11.43
N VAL A 38 -7.43 -13.30 10.24
CA VAL A 38 -6.78 -14.60 10.01
C VAL A 38 -5.80 -14.50 8.84
N TYR A 39 -4.84 -15.42 8.76
CA TYR A 39 -4.02 -15.58 7.54
C TYR A 39 -4.71 -16.51 6.55
N LEU A 40 -4.52 -16.24 5.26
CA LEU A 40 -4.87 -17.15 4.18
C LEU A 40 -3.58 -17.66 3.53
N GLU A 41 -3.38 -18.98 3.56
CA GLU A 41 -2.33 -19.65 2.79
C GLU A 41 -2.95 -20.34 1.59
N ASN A 42 -2.54 -19.90 0.40
CA ASN A 42 -3.17 -20.20 -0.87
C ASN A 42 -4.68 -19.91 -0.82
N HIS A 43 -5.53 -20.95 -0.76
CA HIS A 43 -6.98 -20.80 -0.71
C HIS A 43 -7.58 -21.07 0.66
N ARG A 44 -6.79 -21.41 1.68
CA ARG A 44 -7.33 -21.89 2.96
C ARG A 44 -6.89 -21.04 4.13
N VAL A 45 -7.82 -20.84 5.07
CA VAL A 45 -7.54 -20.17 6.32
C VAL A 45 -6.59 -21.01 7.15
N VAL A 46 -5.49 -20.41 7.59
CA VAL A 46 -4.46 -21.08 8.38
C VAL A 46 -5.03 -21.45 9.75
N ASN A 47 -4.87 -22.71 10.17
CA ASN A 47 -5.28 -23.21 11.49
C ASN A 47 -6.79 -23.07 11.82
N LEU A 48 -7.66 -23.06 10.81
CA LEU A 48 -9.12 -23.07 11.05
C LEU A 48 -9.57 -24.43 11.60
N ASP A 49 -10.20 -24.44 12.77
CA ASP A 49 -10.90 -25.60 13.31
C ASP A 49 -12.31 -25.71 12.69
N PRO A 50 -12.64 -26.80 11.97
CA PRO A 50 -13.98 -27.01 11.43
C PRO A 50 -15.10 -27.04 12.49
N LYS A 51 -14.77 -27.26 13.77
CA LYS A 51 -15.72 -27.22 14.88
C LYS A 51 -16.04 -25.78 15.36
N ASP A 52 -15.26 -24.79 14.94
CA ASP A 52 -15.47 -23.38 15.22
C ASP A 52 -15.50 -22.57 13.89
N PRO A 53 -16.54 -22.75 13.06
CA PRO A 53 -16.56 -22.23 11.69
C PRO A 53 -16.51 -20.70 11.66
N LEU A 54 -15.75 -20.17 10.69
CA LEU A 54 -15.52 -18.75 10.50
C LEU A 54 -16.62 -18.12 9.62
N HIS A 55 -17.28 -17.09 10.13
CA HIS A 55 -18.24 -16.27 9.39
C HIS A 55 -17.92 -14.79 9.53
N VAL A 56 -18.10 -14.04 8.44
CA VAL A 56 -17.93 -12.58 8.39
C VAL A 56 -19.26 -11.93 8.03
N GLY A 57 -19.61 -10.85 8.71
CA GLY A 57 -20.87 -10.14 8.58
C GLY A 57 -21.91 -10.58 9.63
N LYS A 58 -23.16 -10.74 9.20
CA LYS A 58 -24.28 -11.05 10.10
C LYS A 58 -24.08 -12.41 10.78
N LYS A 59 -24.37 -12.48 12.09
CA LYS A 59 -24.36 -13.74 12.85
C LYS A 59 -25.30 -14.77 12.20
N PRO A 60 -24.83 -15.98 11.87
CA PRO A 60 -25.71 -17.05 11.43
C PRO A 60 -26.75 -17.41 12.50
N GLN A 61 -27.97 -17.75 12.07
CA GLN A 61 -29.00 -18.21 12.99
C GLN A 61 -28.59 -19.53 13.64
N GLY A 62 -28.70 -19.63 14.97
CA GLY A 62 -28.29 -20.82 15.71
C GLY A 62 -26.77 -21.07 15.70
N PHE A 63 -25.95 -20.06 15.37
CA PHE A 63 -24.49 -20.19 15.34
C PHE A 63 -23.93 -20.74 16.66
N LYS A 64 -23.18 -21.84 16.55
CA LYS A 64 -22.44 -22.49 17.64
C LYS A 64 -20.95 -22.36 17.34
N GLY A 65 -20.27 -21.49 18.07
CA GLY A 65 -18.86 -21.20 17.90
C GLY A 65 -18.45 -19.98 18.72
N THR A 66 -17.23 -19.52 18.53
CA THR A 66 -16.66 -18.38 19.26
C THR A 66 -17.42 -17.10 18.92
N VAL A 67 -17.81 -16.37 19.97
CA VAL A 67 -18.44 -15.06 19.86
C VAL A 67 -17.46 -14.02 20.42
N TYR A 68 -17.20 -12.98 19.62
CA TYR A 68 -16.34 -11.88 20.02
C TYR A 68 -17.18 -10.70 20.54
N PRO A 69 -16.68 -9.93 21.53
CA PRO A 69 -17.34 -8.71 21.97
C PRO A 69 -17.52 -7.71 20.81
N ASP A 70 -18.61 -6.94 20.86
CA ASP A 70 -18.88 -5.83 19.94
C ASP A 70 -18.49 -4.53 20.63
N GLY A 71 -17.48 -3.82 20.12
CA GLY A 71 -17.00 -2.58 20.72
C GLY A 71 -17.98 -1.42 20.65
N ARG A 72 -19.09 -1.53 19.93
CA ARG A 72 -20.21 -0.57 19.97
C ARG A 72 -21.04 -0.74 21.23
N GLU A 73 -21.07 -1.96 21.78
CA GLU A 73 -21.84 -2.32 22.98
C GLU A 73 -20.94 -2.35 24.22
N ASP A 74 -19.72 -2.88 24.10
CA ASP A 74 -18.74 -2.98 25.18
C ASP A 74 -17.38 -2.41 24.76
N ARG A 75 -17.19 -1.11 25.02
CA ARG A 75 -15.90 -0.45 24.79
C ARG A 75 -14.79 -0.89 25.76
N SER A 76 -15.14 -1.49 26.91
CA SER A 76 -14.15 -1.90 27.91
C SER A 76 -13.32 -3.09 27.44
N ALA A 77 -13.87 -3.88 26.51
CA ALA A 77 -13.15 -4.98 25.86
C ALA A 77 -12.05 -4.51 24.88
N MET A 78 -12.02 -3.22 24.47
CA MET A 78 -10.92 -2.65 23.68
C MET A 78 -9.72 -2.32 24.59
N THR A 79 -9.00 -3.37 25.00
CA THR A 79 -7.92 -3.28 25.99
C THR A 79 -6.55 -2.89 25.43
N TYR A 80 -6.35 -2.93 24.11
CA TYR A 80 -5.06 -2.60 23.48
C TYR A 80 -5.01 -1.12 23.08
N TYR A 81 -5.97 -0.64 22.28
CA TYR A 81 -6.25 0.79 22.06
C TYR A 81 -7.76 1.05 21.99
N GLN A 82 -8.17 2.25 22.38
CA GLN A 82 -9.51 2.73 22.08
C GLN A 82 -9.61 3.19 20.62
N SER A 83 -10.75 2.97 19.98
CA SER A 83 -11.04 3.54 18.66
C SER A 83 -11.31 5.05 18.74
N THR A 84 -10.72 5.86 17.86
CA THR A 84 -11.03 7.30 17.71
C THR A 84 -12.27 7.52 16.84
N HIS A 85 -12.42 6.75 15.76
CA HIS A 85 -13.59 6.73 14.89
C HIS A 85 -13.76 5.37 14.19
N GLY A 86 -15.00 4.91 14.04
CA GLY A 86 -15.24 3.56 13.50
C GLY A 86 -14.53 2.50 14.35
N HIS A 87 -13.95 1.46 13.71
CA HIS A 87 -13.05 0.48 14.34
C HIS A 87 -13.53 -0.12 15.67
N ASN A 88 -14.84 -0.31 15.81
CA ASN A 88 -15.47 -0.68 17.07
C ASN A 88 -16.46 -1.84 16.91
N HIS A 89 -16.35 -2.66 15.86
CA HIS A 89 -17.18 -3.86 15.72
C HIS A 89 -16.57 -5.01 16.51
N SER A 90 -16.31 -6.18 15.89
CA SER A 90 -15.70 -7.31 16.59
C SER A 90 -14.36 -6.91 17.21
N ILE A 91 -14.20 -7.19 18.50
CA ILE A 91 -12.96 -6.97 19.23
C ILE A 91 -12.12 -8.24 19.18
N ILE A 92 -10.95 -8.14 18.55
CA ILE A 92 -9.99 -9.23 18.38
C ILE A 92 -8.66 -8.79 19.00
N ASN A 93 -8.12 -9.61 19.90
CA ASN A 93 -6.88 -9.32 20.64
C ASN A 93 -6.93 -7.97 21.39
N GLY A 94 -8.09 -7.59 21.92
CA GLY A 94 -8.28 -6.30 22.60
C GLY A 94 -8.33 -5.08 21.66
N ILE A 95 -8.42 -5.30 20.34
CA ILE A 95 -8.50 -4.23 19.34
C ILE A 95 -9.83 -4.34 18.58
N GLY A 96 -10.61 -3.26 18.57
CA GLY A 96 -11.82 -3.17 17.77
C GLY A 96 -11.52 -3.11 16.26
N ARG A 97 -12.31 -3.81 15.45
CA ARG A 97 -12.12 -3.92 13.99
C ARG A 97 -13.25 -3.27 13.19
N ILE A 98 -13.04 -3.10 11.89
CA ILE A 98 -14.10 -2.82 10.93
C ILE A 98 -14.75 -4.15 10.53
N GLY A 99 -16.06 -4.24 10.72
CA GLY A 99 -16.87 -5.41 10.39
C GLY A 99 -16.96 -6.43 11.54
N THR A 100 -17.93 -7.33 11.43
CA THR A 100 -18.21 -8.35 12.44
C THR A 100 -17.76 -9.73 11.97
N MET A 101 -17.21 -10.54 12.87
CA MET A 101 -16.89 -11.94 12.61
C MET A 101 -17.29 -12.86 13.77
N TRP A 102 -17.40 -14.15 13.46
CA TRP A 102 -17.83 -15.22 14.36
C TRP A 102 -16.98 -16.46 14.09
N GLY A 103 -16.58 -17.17 15.14
CA GLY A 103 -15.75 -18.38 15.06
C GLY A 103 -14.32 -18.14 14.55
N GLY A 104 -13.61 -19.22 14.24
CA GLY A 104 -12.24 -19.19 13.76
C GLY A 104 -11.20 -18.83 14.82
N LYS A 105 -11.45 -19.10 16.11
CA LYS A 105 -10.58 -18.66 17.21
C LYS A 105 -9.14 -19.16 17.09
N SER A 106 -8.95 -20.42 16.69
CA SER A 106 -7.63 -21.02 16.49
C SER A 106 -6.86 -20.45 15.28
N ALA A 107 -7.57 -19.79 14.36
CA ALA A 107 -7.02 -19.20 13.14
C ALA A 107 -6.64 -17.72 13.29
N LEU A 108 -6.98 -17.10 14.42
CA LEU A 108 -6.67 -15.69 14.66
C LEU A 108 -5.16 -15.46 14.60
N TRP A 109 -4.75 -14.42 13.90
CA TRP A 109 -3.36 -13.95 13.99
C TRP A 109 -3.08 -13.33 15.36
N ASN A 110 -1.80 -13.11 15.65
CA ASN A 110 -1.35 -12.19 16.68
C ASN A 110 -0.84 -10.91 16.02
N ASP A 111 -1.45 -9.77 16.35
CA ASP A 111 -1.11 -8.47 15.77
C ASP A 111 0.35 -8.07 16.06
N GLU A 112 0.87 -8.38 17.24
CA GLU A 112 2.24 -8.02 17.66
C GLU A 112 3.34 -8.83 16.96
N THR A 113 3.00 -9.99 16.38
CA THR A 113 3.98 -10.87 15.72
C THR A 113 3.76 -10.97 14.22
N MET A 114 2.87 -10.15 13.65
CA MET A 114 2.51 -10.21 12.23
C MET A 114 3.71 -9.90 11.32
N ALA A 115 4.51 -8.89 11.67
CA ALA A 115 5.71 -8.52 10.94
C ALA A 115 6.74 -9.66 10.90
N ASP A 116 6.96 -10.33 12.03
CA ASP A 116 7.81 -11.52 12.13
C ASP A 116 7.31 -12.66 11.24
N GLU A 117 6.00 -12.92 11.24
CA GLU A 117 5.44 -14.00 10.43
C GLU A 117 5.63 -13.71 8.93
N PHE A 118 5.39 -12.49 8.46
CA PHE A 118 5.65 -12.13 7.06
C PHE A 118 7.13 -12.16 6.70
N ALA A 119 8.03 -11.69 7.58
CA ALA A 119 9.47 -11.79 7.36
C ALA A 119 9.90 -13.27 7.28
N LYS A 120 9.41 -14.11 8.19
CA LYS A 120 9.65 -15.56 8.20
C LYS A 120 9.17 -16.24 6.91
N GLN A 121 7.99 -15.91 6.41
CA GLN A 121 7.48 -16.48 5.14
C GLN A 121 8.35 -16.05 3.94
N ALA A 122 8.78 -14.79 3.88
CA ALA A 122 9.70 -14.32 2.86
C ALA A 122 11.05 -15.08 2.90
N LYS A 123 11.63 -15.23 4.10
CA LYS A 123 12.88 -15.99 4.32
C LYS A 123 12.72 -17.45 3.90
N LYS A 124 11.61 -18.09 4.28
CA LYS A 124 11.27 -19.47 3.91
C LYS A 124 11.17 -19.63 2.39
N TYR A 125 10.55 -18.67 1.69
CA TYR A 125 10.48 -18.68 0.24
C TYR A 125 11.86 -18.55 -0.42
N LEU A 126 12.65 -17.56 0.00
CA LEU A 126 13.99 -17.30 -0.56
C LEU A 126 14.97 -18.45 -0.33
N ALA A 127 14.89 -19.12 0.82
CA ALA A 127 15.76 -20.27 1.14
C ALA A 127 15.63 -21.44 0.15
N GLN A 128 14.49 -21.57 -0.54
CA GLN A 128 14.28 -22.62 -1.53
C GLN A 128 15.19 -22.46 -2.77
N PHE A 129 15.63 -21.23 -3.07
CA PHE A 129 16.43 -20.95 -4.26
C PHE A 129 17.92 -21.27 -4.06
N LYS A 130 18.33 -21.60 -2.85
CA LYS A 130 19.67 -22.16 -2.58
C LYS A 130 19.87 -23.50 -3.30
N THR A 131 18.82 -24.31 -3.43
CA THR A 131 18.87 -25.62 -4.11
C THR A 131 18.30 -25.55 -5.54
N LYS A 132 17.35 -24.65 -5.81
CA LYS A 132 16.77 -24.42 -7.16
C LYS A 132 17.65 -23.50 -8.01
N LYS A 133 18.87 -23.95 -8.34
CA LYS A 133 19.80 -23.18 -9.19
C LYS A 133 19.15 -22.77 -10.51
N ASN A 134 19.48 -21.58 -11.00
CA ASN A 134 18.99 -21.00 -12.27
C ASN A 134 17.46 -20.87 -12.40
N THR A 135 16.72 -20.94 -11.29
CA THR A 135 15.27 -20.69 -11.31
C THR A 135 15.02 -19.23 -10.92
N PRO A 136 14.50 -18.38 -11.82
CA PRO A 136 14.12 -17.02 -11.46
C PRO A 136 12.94 -17.03 -10.51
N PHE A 137 12.79 -15.98 -9.71
CA PHE A 137 11.70 -15.84 -8.77
C PHE A 137 11.12 -14.43 -8.78
N PHE A 138 9.89 -14.33 -8.30
CA PHE A 138 9.22 -13.06 -8.04
C PHE A 138 8.57 -13.14 -6.66
N LEU A 139 8.99 -12.23 -5.77
CA LEU A 139 8.40 -12.09 -4.44
C LEU A 139 7.71 -10.73 -4.36
N PHE A 140 6.39 -10.74 -4.26
CA PHE A 140 5.63 -9.57 -3.85
C PHE A 140 5.41 -9.64 -2.34
N TRP A 141 6.16 -8.82 -1.60
CA TRP A 141 6.05 -8.73 -0.15
C TRP A 141 5.42 -7.39 0.24
N SER A 142 4.25 -7.45 0.89
CA SER A 142 3.49 -6.28 1.33
C SER A 142 3.38 -6.28 2.85
N ALA A 143 4.13 -5.39 3.51
CA ALA A 143 4.04 -5.22 4.95
C ALA A 143 2.66 -4.75 5.39
N ALA A 144 2.23 -5.16 6.60
CA ALA A 144 1.14 -4.48 7.30
C ALA A 144 1.59 -3.12 7.85
N ASP A 145 2.86 -3.02 8.27
CA ASP A 145 3.43 -1.78 8.78
C ASP A 145 3.50 -0.71 7.65
N ILE A 146 3.13 0.54 7.90
CA ILE A 146 2.77 1.15 9.19
C ILE A 146 1.26 1.43 9.34
N HIS A 147 0.42 0.62 8.68
CA HIS A 147 -1.04 0.75 8.72
C HIS A 147 -1.58 0.48 10.12
N VAL A 148 -2.73 1.09 10.44
CA VAL A 148 -3.44 0.85 11.69
C VAL A 148 -4.13 -0.52 11.72
N PRO A 149 -4.37 -1.12 12.91
CA PRO A 149 -3.79 -0.76 14.19
C PRO A 149 -2.27 -1.03 14.20
N ARG A 150 -1.47 -0.06 14.64
CA ARG A 150 -0.03 -0.24 14.79
C ARG A 150 0.23 -1.02 16.08
N ALA A 151 0.45 -2.32 15.96
CA ALA A 151 0.79 -3.20 17.07
C ALA A 151 2.23 -3.72 16.87
N PRO A 152 3.26 -2.88 17.07
CA PRO A 152 4.64 -3.34 16.93
C PRO A 152 4.95 -4.42 17.96
N HIS A 153 5.78 -5.39 17.57
CA HIS A 153 6.32 -6.40 18.46
C HIS A 153 6.90 -5.75 19.72
N PRO A 154 6.79 -6.38 20.92
CA PRO A 154 7.32 -5.83 22.17
C PRO A 154 8.80 -5.39 22.14
N ARG A 155 9.58 -5.88 21.16
CA ARG A 155 11.00 -5.51 20.99
C ARG A 155 11.20 -4.13 20.36
N PHE A 156 10.18 -3.61 19.67
CA PHE A 156 10.19 -2.29 19.03
C PHE A 156 9.38 -1.24 19.77
N LYS A 157 8.56 -1.63 20.75
CA LYS A 157 7.82 -0.69 21.59
C LYS A 157 8.76 0.27 22.33
N GLY A 158 8.51 1.57 22.21
CA GLY A 158 9.30 2.64 22.80
C GLY A 158 10.69 2.81 22.18
N LYS A 159 10.91 2.33 20.95
CA LYS A 159 12.20 2.52 20.25
C LYS A 159 12.27 3.81 19.45
N SER A 160 11.16 4.50 19.29
CA SER A 160 11.08 5.80 18.64
C SER A 160 10.41 6.86 19.52
N GLU A 161 10.68 8.13 19.22
CA GLU A 161 10.01 9.27 19.86
C GLU A 161 8.60 9.52 19.29
N LEU A 162 8.18 8.78 18.26
CA LEU A 162 6.90 8.94 17.55
C LEU A 162 5.85 7.90 17.97
N SER A 163 6.02 7.32 19.16
CA SER A 163 5.16 6.27 19.71
C SER A 163 4.97 5.10 18.73
N TYR A 164 3.82 4.43 18.78
CA TYR A 164 3.50 3.24 17.98
C TYR A 164 3.68 3.44 16.47
N ARG A 165 3.44 4.64 15.95
CA ARG A 165 3.68 4.94 14.53
C ARG A 165 5.17 4.84 14.18
N GLY A 166 6.05 5.45 14.97
CA GLY A 166 7.49 5.36 14.74
C GLY A 166 8.06 3.98 15.05
N ASP A 167 7.52 3.30 16.06
CA ASP A 167 7.95 1.95 16.41
C ASP A 167 7.62 0.97 15.28
N ALA A 168 6.46 1.13 14.62
CA ALA A 168 6.11 0.40 13.41
C ALA A 168 7.04 0.75 12.23
N MET A 169 7.52 2.00 12.11
CA MET A 169 8.52 2.38 11.10
C MET A 169 9.86 1.65 11.34
N VAL A 170 10.31 1.58 12.59
CA VAL A 170 11.53 0.82 12.98
C VAL A 170 11.35 -0.67 12.71
N GLN A 171 10.17 -1.22 13.00
CA GLN A 171 9.84 -2.62 12.70
C GLN A 171 9.83 -2.91 11.19
N LEU A 172 9.30 -2.01 10.36
CA LEU A 172 9.32 -2.12 8.90
C LEU A 172 10.76 -2.12 8.37
N ASP A 173 11.61 -1.22 8.88
CA ASP A 173 13.04 -1.17 8.53
C ASP A 173 13.74 -2.50 8.88
N TRP A 174 13.48 -3.04 10.07
CA TRP A 174 13.99 -4.35 10.46
C TRP A 174 13.51 -5.47 9.52
N CYS A 175 12.23 -5.48 9.13
CA CYS A 175 11.70 -6.48 8.19
C CYS A 175 12.39 -6.40 6.82
N ALA A 176 12.60 -5.19 6.31
CA ALA A 176 13.34 -4.99 5.07
C ALA A 176 14.78 -5.52 5.20
N GLY A 177 15.44 -5.24 6.33
CA GLY A 177 16.76 -5.78 6.67
C GLY A 177 16.81 -7.32 6.67
N GLU A 178 15.81 -7.98 7.26
CA GLU A 178 15.73 -9.44 7.29
C GLU A 178 15.57 -10.07 5.90
N ILE A 179 14.85 -9.40 4.98
CA ILE A 179 14.72 -9.84 3.59
C ILE A 179 16.05 -9.67 2.85
N ILE A 180 16.73 -8.53 3.02
CA ILE A 180 18.05 -8.29 2.41
C ILE A 180 19.07 -9.33 2.91
N LYS A 181 19.11 -9.58 4.22
CA LYS A 181 19.97 -10.59 4.83
C LYS A 181 19.70 -11.98 4.26
N ALA A 182 18.43 -12.34 4.05
CA ALA A 182 18.06 -13.63 3.47
C ALA A 182 18.52 -13.77 2.00
N LEU A 183 18.52 -12.68 1.22
CA LEU A 183 19.09 -12.70 -0.13
C LEU A 183 20.61 -12.95 -0.07
N GLU A 184 21.31 -12.33 0.88
CA GLU A 184 22.76 -12.48 1.06
C GLU A 184 23.15 -13.89 1.51
N GLU A 185 22.50 -14.42 2.56
CA GLU A 185 22.74 -15.76 3.11
C GLU A 185 22.49 -16.89 2.11
N ASN A 186 21.64 -16.65 1.10
CA ASN A 186 21.33 -17.61 0.05
C ASN A 186 22.06 -17.34 -1.27
N GLY A 187 22.97 -16.36 -1.32
CA GLY A 187 23.76 -16.04 -2.52
C GLY A 187 22.93 -15.47 -3.69
N LEU A 188 21.80 -14.82 -3.39
CA LEU A 188 20.85 -14.28 -4.37
C LEU A 188 21.05 -12.78 -4.63
N SER A 189 21.87 -12.10 -3.83
CA SER A 189 21.97 -10.64 -3.83
C SER A 189 22.37 -10.00 -5.16
N ASP A 190 23.40 -10.50 -5.82
CA ASP A 190 24.02 -9.80 -6.97
C ASP A 190 23.07 -9.66 -8.16
N ASN A 191 22.23 -10.68 -8.39
CA ASN A 191 21.32 -10.74 -9.52
C ASN A 191 19.83 -10.63 -9.12
N THR A 192 19.54 -10.01 -7.97
CA THR A 192 18.16 -9.70 -7.56
C THR A 192 17.93 -8.20 -7.64
N ILE A 193 16.81 -7.81 -8.28
CA ILE A 193 16.28 -6.45 -8.21
C ILE A 193 15.38 -6.37 -6.99
N VAL A 194 15.73 -5.54 -6.02
CA VAL A 194 14.90 -5.21 -4.86
C VAL A 194 14.29 -3.83 -5.06
N ILE A 195 12.97 -3.74 -4.96
CA ILE A 195 12.20 -2.50 -5.06
C ILE A 195 11.50 -2.28 -3.73
N PHE A 196 11.82 -1.19 -3.04
CA PHE A 196 11.14 -0.77 -1.83
C PHE A 196 10.30 0.48 -2.13
N SER A 197 9.00 0.43 -1.83
CA SER A 197 8.09 1.56 -2.04
C SER A 197 6.89 1.51 -1.08
N SER A 198 5.98 2.48 -1.20
CA SER A 198 4.71 2.54 -0.46
C SER A 198 3.52 2.55 -1.42
N ASP A 199 2.36 2.11 -0.97
CA ASP A 199 1.11 2.10 -1.74
C ASP A 199 0.46 3.50 -1.84
N ASN A 200 0.66 4.35 -0.83
CA ASN A 200 0.21 5.75 -0.80
C ASN A 200 1.02 6.59 0.22
N GLY A 201 0.67 7.87 0.32
CA GLY A 201 1.21 8.82 1.29
C GLY A 201 0.82 8.54 2.74
N PRO A 202 1.42 9.24 3.71
CA PRO A 202 1.27 8.94 5.13
C PRO A 202 -0.11 9.33 5.69
N VAL A 203 -0.45 8.71 6.82
CA VAL A 203 -1.55 9.11 7.70
C VAL A 203 -1.08 9.04 9.15
N TYR A 204 -1.68 9.85 10.01
CA TYR A 204 -1.39 9.91 11.45
C TYR A 204 -2.49 9.18 12.22
N ASP A 205 -3.49 9.87 12.78
CA ASP A 205 -4.72 9.24 13.26
C ASP A 205 -5.53 8.69 12.07
N ASP A 206 -5.65 7.37 12.00
CA ASP A 206 -6.47 6.65 11.02
C ASP A 206 -7.50 5.73 11.71
N GLY A 207 -7.88 6.02 12.96
CA GLY A 207 -9.01 5.36 13.63
C GLY A 207 -8.76 4.77 15.02
N TYR A 208 -7.54 4.91 15.56
CA TYR A 208 -7.16 4.39 16.88
C TYR A 208 -6.40 5.45 17.68
N ASP A 209 -6.56 5.40 19.00
CA ASP A 209 -5.83 6.23 19.95
C ASP A 209 -4.48 5.59 20.24
N ASP A 210 -3.52 5.83 19.34
CA ASP A 210 -2.16 5.27 19.38
C ASP A 210 -1.09 6.33 19.75
N ASP A 211 -1.50 7.32 20.55
CA ASP A 211 -0.67 8.43 21.06
C ASP A 211 -0.08 9.38 20.00
N THR A 212 -0.55 9.29 18.75
CA THR A 212 -0.31 10.33 17.74
C THR A 212 -0.87 11.67 18.23
N THR A 213 -0.08 12.73 18.11
CA THR A 213 -0.54 14.09 18.48
C THR A 213 -1.29 14.78 17.33
N VAL A 214 -1.28 14.17 16.14
CA VAL A 214 -1.85 14.72 14.91
C VAL A 214 -3.17 14.05 14.58
N LYS A 215 -4.25 14.82 14.72
CA LYS A 215 -5.60 14.43 14.30
C LYS A 215 -5.81 14.70 12.81
N THR A 216 -6.17 13.64 12.08
CA THR A 216 -6.64 13.61 10.68
C THR A 216 -6.23 14.79 9.79
N SER A 217 -5.10 14.69 9.08
CA SER A 217 -4.71 15.53 7.92
C SER A 217 -4.89 17.07 8.05
N THR A 218 -4.96 17.59 9.28
CA THR A 218 -5.09 19.04 9.57
C THR A 218 -3.76 19.68 9.92
N LYS A 219 -2.78 18.87 10.31
CA LYS A 219 -1.39 19.22 10.58
C LYS A 219 -0.51 18.12 10.00
N GLU A 220 0.70 18.50 9.58
CA GLU A 220 1.66 17.61 8.92
C GLU A 220 2.83 17.26 9.86
N LEU A 221 2.77 17.65 11.13
CA LEU A 221 3.88 17.52 12.07
C LEU A 221 3.45 16.81 13.36
N ASP A 222 3.96 15.60 13.59
CA ASP A 222 3.79 14.84 14.84
C ASP A 222 5.13 14.77 15.55
N ARG A 223 5.23 15.40 16.73
CA ARG A 223 6.47 15.42 17.54
C ARG A 223 7.73 15.80 16.73
N GLY A 224 7.59 16.77 15.84
CA GLY A 224 8.69 17.23 14.98
C GLY A 224 8.90 16.44 13.68
N HIS A 225 8.16 15.35 13.46
CA HIS A 225 8.25 14.53 12.25
C HIS A 225 7.10 14.79 11.27
N ASP A 226 7.48 15.14 10.04
CA ASP A 226 6.56 15.27 8.90
C ASP A 226 6.69 14.06 7.96
N GLY A 227 5.65 13.23 7.91
CA GLY A 227 5.63 12.02 7.09
C GLY A 227 5.61 12.29 5.59
N SER A 228 5.19 13.49 5.18
CA SER A 228 5.20 13.95 3.79
C SER A 228 6.36 14.89 3.52
N GLY A 229 7.15 15.26 4.54
CA GLY A 229 8.26 16.21 4.42
C GLY A 229 7.77 17.56 3.90
N GLN A 230 8.39 18.10 2.85
CA GLN A 230 7.99 19.39 2.28
C GLN A 230 6.69 19.35 1.46
N TRP A 231 6.14 18.17 1.22
CA TRP A 231 5.01 17.96 0.30
C TRP A 231 3.69 18.08 1.05
N ARG A 232 2.74 18.81 0.46
CA ARG A 232 1.43 19.02 1.09
C ARG A 232 0.60 17.73 1.10
N GLY A 233 -0.08 17.52 2.21
CA GLY A 233 -1.09 16.48 2.40
C GLY A 233 -0.54 15.07 2.61
N GLY A 234 -1.45 14.10 2.66
CA GLY A 234 -1.16 12.67 2.87
C GLY A 234 -2.26 11.76 2.32
N LYS A 235 -2.42 10.55 2.87
CA LYS A 235 -3.45 9.57 2.48
C LYS A 235 -4.80 10.24 2.24
N TYR A 236 -5.48 9.85 1.15
CA TYR A 236 -6.75 10.39 0.65
C TYR A 236 -6.73 11.81 0.05
N GLN A 237 -5.64 12.57 0.16
CA GLN A 237 -5.53 13.92 -0.38
C GLN A 237 -4.82 13.91 -1.73
N ILE A 238 -5.27 14.76 -2.67
CA ILE A 238 -4.76 14.82 -4.04
C ILE A 238 -3.48 15.65 -4.21
N TYR A 239 -2.98 16.20 -3.10
CA TYR A 239 -1.72 16.95 -3.03
C TYR A 239 -0.51 15.99 -3.14
N GLU A 240 0.71 16.53 -3.34
CA GLU A 240 1.90 15.72 -3.61
C GLU A 240 2.14 14.68 -2.52
N GLY A 241 1.99 15.03 -1.25
CA GLY A 241 2.20 14.12 -0.13
C GLY A 241 1.23 12.94 -0.08
N GLY A 242 0.13 12.95 -0.84
CA GLY A 242 -0.81 11.82 -0.91
C GLY A 242 -0.41 10.70 -1.87
N THR A 243 0.38 11.01 -2.90
CA THR A 243 0.77 10.04 -3.96
C THR A 243 2.28 9.94 -4.18
N ARG A 244 3.06 10.88 -3.63
CA ARG A 244 4.52 10.85 -3.65
C ARG A 244 5.01 9.93 -2.54
N VAL A 245 5.62 8.83 -2.93
CA VAL A 245 6.05 7.75 -2.04
C VAL A 245 7.57 7.55 -2.11
N PRO A 246 8.21 6.98 -1.07
CA PRO A 246 9.58 6.52 -1.19
C PRO A 246 9.69 5.48 -2.31
N LEU A 247 10.80 5.50 -3.05
CA LEU A 247 11.14 4.48 -4.03
C LEU A 247 12.65 4.27 -4.02
N ILE A 248 13.07 3.06 -3.64
CA ILE A 248 14.47 2.62 -3.67
C ILE A 248 14.53 1.39 -4.58
N ILE A 249 15.48 1.40 -5.52
CA ILE A 249 15.74 0.28 -6.42
C ILE A 249 17.19 -0.15 -6.23
N ARG A 250 17.41 -1.40 -5.84
CA ARG A 250 18.72 -2.00 -5.60
C ARG A 250 18.92 -3.18 -6.54
N TRP A 251 20.00 -3.17 -7.31
CA TRP A 251 20.46 -4.31 -8.10
C TRP A 251 22.00 -4.28 -8.18
N PRO A 252 22.71 -4.91 -7.22
CA PRO A 252 24.15 -4.73 -7.06
C PRO A 252 24.96 -5.04 -8.32
N GLY A 253 24.59 -6.08 -9.07
CA GLY A 253 25.28 -6.46 -10.30
C GLY A 253 25.10 -5.51 -11.49
N LYS A 254 24.23 -4.50 -11.42
CA LYS A 254 23.91 -3.61 -12.57
C LYS A 254 23.76 -2.13 -12.23
N ILE A 255 23.22 -1.78 -11.06
CA ILE A 255 22.92 -0.40 -10.67
C ILE A 255 24.05 0.12 -9.76
N LYS A 256 24.65 1.25 -10.14
CA LYS A 256 25.59 1.97 -9.28
C LYS A 256 24.82 2.78 -8.22
N PRO A 257 25.30 2.85 -6.97
CA PRO A 257 24.68 3.68 -5.94
C PRO A 257 24.57 5.15 -6.37
N GLY A 258 23.45 5.79 -6.07
CA GLY A 258 23.21 7.19 -6.38
C GLY A 258 21.76 7.61 -6.15
N THR A 259 21.46 8.85 -6.50
CA THR A 259 20.12 9.45 -6.40
C THR A 259 19.71 10.04 -7.75
N THR A 260 18.41 10.05 -8.03
CA THR A 260 17.86 10.64 -9.26
C THR A 260 16.61 11.46 -8.96
N SER A 261 16.38 12.51 -9.76
CA SER A 261 15.14 13.29 -9.77
C SER A 261 14.20 12.87 -10.90
N ALA A 262 14.53 11.78 -11.63
CA ALA A 262 13.70 11.25 -12.69
C ALA A 262 12.29 10.98 -12.19
N MET A 263 11.29 11.43 -12.95
CA MET A 263 9.91 11.19 -12.60
C MET A 263 9.51 9.79 -13.05
N VAL A 264 8.92 9.01 -12.16
CA VAL A 264 8.51 7.62 -12.43
C VAL A 264 7.13 7.37 -11.83
N SER A 265 6.44 6.33 -12.32
CA SER A 265 5.17 5.86 -11.80
C SER A 265 5.23 4.36 -11.55
N GLN A 266 4.62 3.89 -10.47
CA GLN A 266 4.51 2.45 -10.20
C GLN A 266 3.70 1.73 -11.29
N ILE A 267 2.79 2.43 -11.98
CA ILE A 267 2.04 1.85 -13.12
C ILE A 267 2.97 1.42 -14.25
N ASP A 268 4.13 2.08 -14.40
CA ASP A 268 5.10 1.84 -15.48
C ASP A 268 5.96 0.58 -15.20
N PHE A 269 5.83 -0.06 -14.03
CA PHE A 269 6.57 -1.30 -13.70
C PHE A 269 6.25 -2.43 -14.68
N ILE A 270 4.97 -2.65 -15.02
CA ILE A 270 4.58 -3.80 -15.86
C ILE A 270 5.25 -3.73 -17.23
N ALA A 271 5.15 -2.62 -17.96
CA ALA A 271 5.76 -2.48 -19.27
C ALA A 271 7.30 -2.42 -19.19
N SER A 272 7.87 -1.82 -18.15
CA SER A 272 9.33 -1.76 -17.97
C SER A 272 9.94 -3.14 -17.73
N PHE A 273 9.31 -3.97 -16.89
CA PHE A 273 9.80 -5.33 -16.63
C PHE A 273 9.42 -6.30 -17.75
N ALA A 274 8.30 -6.09 -18.44
CA ALA A 274 8.00 -6.85 -19.65
C ALA A 274 9.08 -6.63 -20.73
N GLU A 275 9.51 -5.38 -20.97
CA GLU A 275 10.65 -5.08 -21.85
C GLU A 275 11.92 -5.81 -21.37
N MET A 276 12.26 -5.68 -20.09
CA MET A 276 13.46 -6.30 -19.52
C MET A 276 13.50 -7.81 -19.71
N LEU A 277 12.33 -8.46 -19.64
CA LEU A 277 12.17 -9.91 -19.75
C LEU A 277 11.89 -10.39 -21.18
N GLY A 278 11.82 -9.49 -22.17
CA GLY A 278 11.46 -9.83 -23.54
C GLY A 278 10.01 -10.29 -23.72
N VAL A 279 9.11 -9.91 -22.81
CA VAL A 279 7.69 -10.26 -22.85
C VAL A 279 6.92 -9.23 -23.67
N THR A 280 6.31 -9.66 -24.77
CA THR A 280 5.45 -8.78 -25.57
C THR A 280 4.07 -8.63 -24.93
N LEU A 281 3.71 -7.41 -24.53
CA LEU A 281 2.38 -7.08 -24.03
C LEU A 281 1.40 -6.87 -25.20
N LYS A 282 0.23 -7.52 -25.15
CA LYS A 282 -0.85 -7.30 -26.11
C LYS A 282 -1.40 -5.87 -25.97
N PRO A 283 -1.99 -5.30 -27.04
CA PRO A 283 -2.51 -3.92 -27.01
C PRO A 283 -3.47 -3.61 -25.86
N ASN A 284 -4.26 -4.58 -25.41
CA ASN A 284 -5.24 -4.46 -24.32
C ASN A 284 -4.69 -4.80 -22.91
N GLN A 285 -3.43 -5.17 -22.78
CA GLN A 285 -2.80 -5.50 -21.50
C GLN A 285 -2.00 -4.32 -20.96
N ALA A 286 -2.15 -3.95 -19.68
CA ALA A 286 -1.39 -2.87 -19.05
C ALA A 286 -1.38 -1.57 -19.90
N ILE A 287 -2.57 -1.16 -20.34
CA ILE A 287 -2.77 -0.09 -21.34
C ILE A 287 -2.22 1.27 -20.92
N ASP A 288 -2.01 1.48 -19.62
CA ASP A 288 -1.47 2.72 -19.06
C ASP A 288 0.00 2.62 -18.62
N SER A 289 0.61 1.43 -18.73
CA SER A 289 1.99 1.18 -18.32
C SER A 289 2.96 1.51 -19.45
N ARG A 290 3.90 2.43 -19.24
CA ARG A 290 4.90 2.80 -20.25
C ARG A 290 6.24 2.17 -19.89
N ASN A 291 7.06 1.89 -20.89
CA ASN A 291 8.42 1.45 -20.63
C ASN A 291 9.25 2.64 -20.12
N ASN A 292 9.65 2.57 -18.86
CA ASN A 292 10.49 3.54 -18.18
C ASN A 292 11.73 2.86 -17.53
N LEU A 293 12.14 1.71 -18.08
CA LEU A 293 13.20 0.86 -17.52
C LEU A 293 14.52 1.63 -17.33
N ASN A 294 14.89 2.49 -18.28
CA ASN A 294 16.12 3.28 -18.18
C ASN A 294 16.10 4.23 -16.98
N ALA A 295 14.96 4.82 -16.63
CA ALA A 295 14.85 5.66 -15.44
C ALA A 295 14.92 4.83 -14.16
N LEU A 296 14.24 3.66 -14.13
CA LEU A 296 14.29 2.72 -13.01
C LEU A 296 15.70 2.18 -12.74
N LEU A 297 16.52 2.04 -13.79
CA LEU A 297 17.92 1.60 -13.70
C LEU A 297 18.92 2.77 -13.53
N GLY A 298 18.45 4.00 -13.36
CA GLY A 298 19.30 5.18 -13.17
C GLY A 298 20.08 5.65 -14.41
N LYS A 299 19.70 5.18 -15.61
CA LYS A 299 20.33 5.55 -16.90
C LYS A 299 19.68 6.77 -17.54
N ASP A 300 18.40 7.00 -17.26
CA ASP A 300 17.66 8.21 -17.64
C ASP A 300 17.38 9.07 -16.40
N LYS A 301 17.72 10.36 -16.49
CA LYS A 301 17.56 11.35 -15.42
C LYS A 301 16.23 12.11 -15.49
N LEU A 302 15.47 11.97 -16.58
CA LEU A 302 14.18 12.65 -16.77
C LEU A 302 13.02 11.72 -16.42
N GLY A 303 13.02 10.49 -16.93
CA GLY A 303 11.92 9.56 -16.78
C GLY A 303 10.67 10.01 -17.54
N THR A 304 9.49 9.74 -16.96
CA THR A 304 8.24 10.11 -17.61
C THR A 304 7.96 11.60 -17.45
N ARG A 305 7.43 12.23 -18.50
CA ARG A 305 7.02 13.65 -18.46
C ARG A 305 5.66 13.86 -17.81
N ILE A 306 4.76 12.88 -17.91
CA ILE A 306 3.36 12.99 -17.48
C ILE A 306 3.04 11.96 -16.40
N LEU A 307 2.39 12.41 -15.32
CA LEU A 307 1.77 11.55 -14.32
C LEU A 307 0.29 11.90 -14.14
N ILE A 308 -0.52 10.87 -13.91
CA ILE A 308 -1.89 11.02 -13.41
C ILE A 308 -1.86 10.59 -11.94
N GLN A 309 -2.48 11.39 -11.09
CA GLN A 309 -2.61 11.12 -9.66
C GLN A 309 -4.10 11.00 -9.34
N GLU A 310 -4.44 10.01 -8.51
CA GLU A 310 -5.80 9.77 -8.06
C GLU A 310 -5.85 9.68 -6.53
N ALA A 311 -6.84 10.35 -5.97
CA ALA A 311 -7.24 10.25 -4.57
C ALA A 311 -8.75 10.56 -4.53
N ARG A 312 -9.21 11.45 -3.63
CA ARG A 312 -10.59 11.99 -3.69
C ARG A 312 -10.87 12.86 -4.93
N GLY A 313 -9.84 13.21 -5.69
CA GLY A 313 -9.92 13.92 -6.96
C GLY A 313 -8.87 13.36 -7.92
N ILE A 314 -8.81 13.93 -9.13
CA ILE A 314 -7.84 13.52 -10.15
C ILE A 314 -6.99 14.72 -10.54
N ALA A 315 -5.68 14.51 -10.65
CA ALA A 315 -4.70 15.51 -11.08
C ALA A 315 -3.81 14.99 -12.20
N ILE A 316 -3.25 15.90 -12.99
CA ILE A 316 -2.18 15.63 -13.96
C ILE A 316 -0.96 16.46 -13.61
N ARG A 317 0.22 15.85 -13.68
CA ARG A 317 1.51 16.52 -13.63
C ARG A 317 2.15 16.46 -15.02
N ASP A 318 2.62 17.60 -15.52
CA ASP A 318 3.42 17.74 -16.74
C ASP A 318 4.70 18.51 -16.41
N GLY A 319 5.79 17.76 -16.22
CA GLY A 319 7.05 18.29 -15.69
C GLY A 319 6.85 18.96 -14.32
N ASP A 320 7.12 20.26 -14.27
CA ASP A 320 7.00 21.07 -13.05
C ASP A 320 5.56 21.50 -12.74
N TRP A 321 4.64 21.41 -13.69
CA TRP A 321 3.27 21.87 -13.50
C TRP A 321 2.36 20.76 -13.02
N LYS A 322 1.49 21.08 -12.07
CA LYS A 322 0.44 20.19 -11.58
C LYS A 322 -0.93 20.87 -11.66
N TYR A 323 -1.87 20.22 -12.32
CA TYR A 323 -3.26 20.64 -12.40
C TYR A 323 -4.14 19.64 -11.66
N ILE A 324 -4.95 20.14 -10.73
CA ILE A 324 -5.93 19.36 -9.98
C ILE A 324 -7.32 19.74 -10.48
N SER A 325 -8.07 18.73 -10.94
CA SER A 325 -9.43 18.93 -11.45
C SER A 325 -10.42 19.28 -10.34
N ILE A 326 -11.61 19.74 -10.71
CA ILE A 326 -12.70 19.94 -9.75
C ILE A 326 -13.10 18.59 -9.16
N TYR A 327 -13.21 18.50 -7.84
CA TYR A 327 -13.68 17.29 -7.16
C TYR A 327 -14.57 17.63 -5.97
N LYS A 328 -15.22 16.60 -5.41
CA LYS A 328 -16.05 16.73 -4.21
C LYS A 328 -15.31 16.14 -3.01
N GLN A 329 -15.27 16.89 -1.92
CA GLN A 329 -14.81 16.39 -0.63
C GLN A 329 -15.95 16.52 0.37
N LYS A 330 -16.51 15.38 0.79
CA LYS A 330 -17.79 15.33 1.53
C LYS A 330 -18.86 16.12 0.74
N LYS A 331 -19.52 17.09 1.37
CA LYS A 331 -20.53 17.96 0.74
C LYS A 331 -19.94 19.19 0.03
N LYS A 332 -18.62 19.43 0.11
CA LYS A 332 -17.96 20.63 -0.43
C LYS A 332 -17.39 20.37 -1.83
N LYS A 333 -17.70 21.25 -2.78
CA LYS A 333 -17.04 21.29 -4.10
C LYS A 333 -15.70 22.00 -3.95
N ILE A 334 -14.63 21.35 -4.36
CA ILE A 334 -13.28 21.92 -4.40
C ILE A 334 -13.02 22.39 -5.83
N ALA A 335 -12.65 23.67 -5.99
CA ALA A 335 -12.35 24.24 -7.29
C ALA A 335 -11.05 23.66 -7.89
N ALA A 336 -10.92 23.78 -9.20
CA ALA A 336 -9.67 23.43 -9.88
C ALA A 336 -8.50 24.27 -9.38
N GLN A 337 -7.31 23.68 -9.36
CA GLN A 337 -6.09 24.29 -8.87
C GLN A 337 -4.95 24.05 -9.87
N LEU A 338 -4.01 24.98 -9.93
CA LEU A 338 -2.78 24.86 -10.72
C LEU A 338 -1.58 25.26 -9.85
N TYR A 339 -0.54 24.44 -9.85
CA TYR A 339 0.69 24.66 -9.08
C TYR A 339 1.93 24.48 -9.97
N ASN A 340 3.00 25.17 -9.63
CA ASN A 340 4.33 24.93 -10.17
C ASN A 340 5.22 24.34 -9.06
N LEU A 341 5.46 23.04 -9.12
CA LEU A 341 6.15 22.25 -8.09
C LEU A 341 7.65 22.54 -7.99
N LYS A 342 8.25 23.17 -9.01
CA LYS A 342 9.66 23.58 -8.95
C LYS A 342 9.87 24.75 -8.00
N THR A 343 8.92 25.70 -7.97
CA THR A 343 8.99 26.90 -7.13
C THR A 343 8.10 26.82 -5.89
N ASP A 344 7.10 25.93 -5.89
CA ASP A 344 6.14 25.72 -4.80
C ASP A 344 5.85 24.22 -4.60
N PRO A 345 6.82 23.46 -4.07
CA PRO A 345 6.63 22.03 -3.77
C PRO A 345 5.54 21.78 -2.71
N SER A 346 5.25 22.78 -1.88
CA SER A 346 4.22 22.73 -0.84
C SER A 346 2.82 23.11 -1.33
N GLU A 347 2.62 23.37 -2.62
CA GLU A 347 1.31 23.66 -3.23
C GLU A 347 0.51 24.74 -2.48
N LYS A 348 1.19 25.81 -2.05
CA LYS A 348 0.61 26.93 -1.29
C LYS A 348 -0.04 27.97 -2.20
N ASN A 349 0.52 28.19 -3.38
CA ASN A 349 0.16 29.27 -4.29
C ASN A 349 -0.62 28.74 -5.49
N ASN A 350 -1.95 28.86 -5.47
CA ASN A 350 -2.78 28.45 -6.61
C ASN A 350 -2.66 29.45 -7.77
N LEU A 351 -2.00 29.04 -8.84
CA LEU A 351 -1.66 29.83 -10.03
C LEU A 351 -2.75 29.84 -11.11
N ILE A 352 -3.91 29.21 -10.87
CA ILE A 352 -4.92 28.97 -11.92
C ILE A 352 -5.41 30.27 -12.60
N LYS A 353 -5.59 31.36 -11.83
CA LYS A 353 -6.03 32.66 -12.35
C LYS A 353 -4.91 33.39 -13.13
N GLN A 354 -3.66 33.13 -12.77
CA GLN A 354 -2.49 33.82 -13.33
C GLN A 354 -2.03 33.16 -14.63
N HIS A 355 -2.32 31.87 -14.83
CA HIS A 355 -1.92 31.11 -16.02
C HIS A 355 -3.11 30.42 -16.70
N PRO A 356 -4.06 31.18 -17.29
CA PRO A 356 -5.27 30.60 -17.90
C PRO A 356 -4.97 29.71 -19.11
N LYS A 357 -3.98 30.07 -19.94
CA LYS A 357 -3.55 29.25 -21.09
C LYS A 357 -3.03 27.88 -20.64
N ARG A 358 -2.11 27.86 -19.68
CA ARG A 358 -1.55 26.62 -19.12
C ARG A 358 -2.61 25.76 -18.44
N THR A 359 -3.55 26.39 -17.72
CA THR A 359 -4.69 25.70 -17.12
C THR A 359 -5.52 24.97 -18.18
N GLN A 360 -5.86 25.65 -19.27
CA GLN A 360 -6.67 25.07 -20.35
C GLN A 360 -5.94 23.91 -21.04
N GLU A 361 -4.64 24.04 -21.28
CA GLU A 361 -3.79 22.96 -21.83
C GLU A 361 -3.81 21.72 -20.93
N MET A 362 -3.55 21.88 -19.64
CA MET A 362 -3.50 20.76 -18.70
C MET A 362 -4.86 20.12 -18.48
N GLN A 363 -5.95 20.91 -18.47
CA GLN A 363 -7.30 20.38 -18.41
C GLN A 363 -7.64 19.52 -19.64
N LYS A 364 -7.29 19.99 -20.85
CA LYS A 364 -7.46 19.23 -22.09
C LYS A 364 -6.63 17.95 -22.06
N MET A 365 -5.38 18.04 -21.62
CA MET A 365 -4.48 16.90 -21.50
C MET A 365 -5.03 15.85 -20.53
N LEU A 366 -5.46 16.25 -19.33
CA LEU A 366 -6.06 15.33 -18.36
C LEU A 366 -7.31 14.65 -18.94
N THR A 367 -8.20 15.42 -19.56
CA THR A 367 -9.43 14.89 -20.17
C THR A 367 -9.12 13.85 -21.25
N MET A 368 -8.13 14.14 -22.10
CA MET A 368 -7.70 13.23 -23.16
C MET A 368 -7.14 11.92 -22.59
N LYS A 369 -6.33 11.98 -21.52
CA LYS A 369 -5.74 10.78 -20.92
C LYS A 369 -6.77 9.93 -20.17
N ILE A 370 -7.65 10.52 -19.37
CA ILE A 370 -8.69 9.75 -18.63
C ILE A 370 -9.67 9.08 -19.59
N ARG A 371 -9.99 9.72 -20.73
CA ARG A 371 -10.93 9.17 -21.73
C ARG A 371 -10.26 8.23 -22.74
N ALA A 372 -8.99 7.88 -22.54
CA ALA A 372 -8.25 7.04 -23.46
C ALA A 372 -8.66 5.57 -23.36
N GLU A 373 -9.52 5.09 -24.26
CA GLU A 373 -9.92 3.66 -24.28
C GLU A 373 -8.74 2.71 -24.48
N LYS A 374 -7.69 3.16 -25.15
CA LYS A 374 -6.46 2.38 -25.41
C LYS A 374 -5.34 2.66 -24.39
N GLY A 375 -5.65 3.41 -23.33
CA GLY A 375 -4.72 3.84 -22.30
C GLY A 375 -3.57 4.75 -22.78
N VAL A 376 -2.72 5.17 -21.85
CA VAL A 376 -1.62 6.10 -22.15
C VAL A 376 -0.44 5.47 -22.89
N ARG A 377 -0.27 4.14 -22.83
CA ARG A 377 0.83 3.43 -23.51
C ARG A 377 0.74 3.55 -25.03
N ALA A 378 -0.46 3.40 -25.59
CA ALA A 378 -0.69 3.50 -27.04
C ALA A 378 -0.53 4.92 -27.60
N MET A 379 -0.40 5.93 -26.73
CA MET A 379 -0.23 7.33 -27.15
C MET A 379 1.23 7.71 -27.42
N LEU A 380 2.19 6.86 -27.06
CA LEU A 380 3.63 7.09 -27.29
C LEU A 380 4.14 6.47 -28.60
N SER A 381 3.33 5.64 -29.25
CA SER A 381 3.64 4.97 -30.53
C SER A 381 3.32 5.84 -31.76
N LYS A 382 3.18 7.14 -31.58
CA LYS A 382 3.02 8.17 -32.63
C LYS A 382 3.86 9.37 -32.23
#